data_AF-A0A8T4XU81-F1
#
_entry.id   AF-A0A8T4XU81-F1
#
_cell.length_a   1.000
_cell.length_b   1.000
_cell.length_c   1.000
_cell.angle_alpha   90.00
_cell.angle_beta   90.00
_cell.angle_gamma   90.00
#
_symmetry.space_group_name_H-M   'P 1'
#
loop_
_entity.id
_entity.type
_entity.pdbx_description
1 polymer ?
#
loop_
_entity_poly.entity_id
_entity_poly.type
_entity_poly.pdbx_seq_one_letter_code
_entity_poly.pdbx_strand_id
1 'polypeptide(L)' 'MITHSVTELLEEVSKIVGSFQAFLDYGRELDRHYIGSRYPNLYPSGPAYKYYTKEIADRCLSYAGSILREVERFLRR' A
#
# COMPACT_ATOMS: atom_id res chain seq x y z
N MET A 1 -17.47 2.45 -4.19
CA MET A 1 -16.25 3.21 -4.53
C MET A 1 -15.40 2.33 -5.43
N ILE A 2 -14.85 2.87 -6.53
CA ILE A 2 -13.90 2.14 -7.37
C ILE A 2 -12.61 2.96 -7.34
N THR A 3 -11.60 2.47 -6.62
CA THR A 3 -10.31 3.15 -6.40
C THR A 3 -9.18 2.13 -6.39
N HIS A 4 -7.96 2.60 -6.66
CA HIS A 4 -6.72 1.85 -6.46
C HIS A 4 -5.93 2.35 -5.24
N SER A 5 -6.43 3.37 -4.53
CA SER A 5 -5.80 3.85 -3.31
C SER A 5 -6.10 2.90 -2.16
N VAL A 6 -5.05 2.25 -1.66
CA VAL A 6 -5.08 1.48 -0.42
C VAL A 6 -5.39 2.41 0.75
N THR A 7 -4.90 3.65 0.74
CA THR A 7 -5.19 4.64 1.79
C THR A 7 -6.68 4.92 1.89
N GLU A 8 -7.35 5.24 0.78
CA GLU A 8 -8.81 5.50 0.77
C GLU A 8 -9.59 4.29 1.27
N LEU A 9 -9.23 3.09 0.84
CA LEU A 9 -9.88 1.86 1.30
C LEU A 9 -9.69 1.65 2.81
N LEU A 10 -8.49 1.93 3.33
CA LEU A 10 -8.20 1.86 4.76
C LEU A 10 -8.96 2.92 5.56
N GLU A 11 -9.08 4.15 5.05
CA GLU A 11 -9.85 5.22 5.68
C GLU A 11 -11.33 4.85 5.77
N GLU A 12 -11.92 4.29 4.71
CA GLU A 12 -13.32 3.86 4.72
C GLU A 12 -13.57 2.73 5.72
N VAL A 13 -12.75 1.67 5.70
CA VAL A 13 -12.94 0.55 6.64
C VAL A 13 -12.66 0.97 8.08
N SER A 14 -11.77 1.94 8.31
CA SER A 14 -11.46 2.45 9.65
C SER A 14 -12.65 3.14 10.32
N LYS A 15 -13.62 3.66 9.55
CA LYS A 15 -14.89 4.19 10.07
C LYS A 15 -15.76 3.12 10.74
N ILE A 16 -15.58 1.86 10.34
CA ILE A 16 -16.32 0.69 10.84
C ILE A 16 -15.48 -0.09 11.85
N VAL A 17 -14.17 -0.23 11.56
CA VAL A 17 -13.23 -1.07 12.32
C VAL A 17 -11.97 -0.26 12.62
N GLY A 18 -11.92 0.36 13.80
CA GLY A 18 -10.88 1.32 14.16
C GLY A 18 -9.44 0.79 14.19
N SER A 19 -9.21 -0.54 14.22
CA SER A 19 -7.86 -1.12 14.18
C SER A 19 -7.14 -0.85 12.85
N PHE A 20 -7.87 -0.60 11.77
CA PHE A 20 -7.28 -0.31 10.46
C PHE A 20 -6.61 1.08 10.39
N GLN A 21 -6.93 1.99 11.32
CA GLN A 21 -6.31 3.31 11.40
C GLN A 21 -4.78 3.23 11.57
N ALA A 22 -4.28 2.15 12.18
CA ALA A 22 -2.86 1.91 12.38
C ALA A 22 -2.07 1.70 11.08
N PHE A 23 -2.74 1.47 9.94
CA PHE A 23 -2.10 1.18 8.66
C PHE A 23 -2.20 2.31 7.64
N LEU A 24 -2.70 3.50 7.99
CA LEU A 24 -2.87 4.58 7.01
C LEU A 24 -1.55 4.99 6.35
N ASP A 25 -0.46 5.09 7.12
CA ASP A 25 0.85 5.42 6.55
C ASP A 25 1.42 4.29 5.67
N TYR A 26 1.02 3.05 5.93
CA TYR A 26 1.38 1.91 5.10
C TYR A 26 0.65 2.00 3.75
N GLY A 27 -0.65 2.33 3.78
CA GLY A 27 -1.43 2.61 2.57
C GLY A 27 -0.81 3.73 1.73
N ARG A 28 -0.41 4.84 2.37
CA ARG A 28 0.20 5.99 1.67
C ARG A 28 1.50 5.64 0.97
N GLU A 29 2.34 4.80 1.60
CA GLU A 29 3.56 4.33 0.96
C GLU A 29 3.24 3.39 -0.21
N LEU A 30 2.32 2.43 -0.02
CA LEU A 30 1.92 1.48 -1.08
C LEU A 30 1.30 2.17 -2.30
N ASP A 31 0.53 3.23 -2.09
CA ASP A 31 -0.12 4.01 -3.17
C ASP A 31 0.90 4.62 -4.13
N ARG A 32 2.07 5.03 -3.64
CA ARG A 32 3.17 5.57 -4.48
C ARG A 32 3.64 4.56 -5.53
N HIS A 33 3.51 3.27 -5.23
CA HIS A 33 4.01 2.20 -6.08
C HIS A 33 3.01 1.73 -7.14
N TYR A 34 1.73 2.14 -7.07
CA TYR A 34 0.71 1.71 -8.03
C TYR A 34 1.05 2.11 -9.49
N ILE A 35 1.38 3.39 -9.71
CA ILE A 35 1.84 3.89 -11.02
C ILE A 35 3.37 3.87 -11.09
N GLY A 36 4.06 4.26 -10.01
CA GLY A 36 5.51 4.37 -9.96
C GLY A 36 6.24 3.12 -10.39
N SER A 37 5.76 1.92 -10.05
CA SER A 37 6.50 0.68 -10.36
C SER A 37 6.52 0.31 -11.86
N ARG A 38 5.65 0.91 -12.68
CA ARG A 38 5.37 0.44 -14.05
C ARG A 38 5.69 1.47 -15.13
N TYR A 39 5.58 2.76 -14.83
CA TYR A 39 5.62 3.81 -15.84
C TYR A 39 6.90 4.67 -15.72
N PRO A 40 7.83 4.59 -16.69
CA PRO A 40 9.10 5.33 -16.65
C PRO A 40 8.96 6.85 -16.60
N ASN A 41 7.87 7.41 -17.10
CA ASN A 41 7.63 8.87 -17.15
C ASN A 41 7.43 9.52 -15.78
N LEU A 42 7.36 8.74 -14.70
CA LEU A 42 7.37 9.23 -13.31
C LEU A 42 8.78 9.49 -12.76
N TYR A 43 9.82 9.15 -13.51
CA TYR A 43 11.19 9.25 -13.05
C TYR A 43 12.04 10.17 -13.94
N PRO A 44 13.12 10.78 -13.41
CA PRO A 44 13.96 11.69 -14.18
C PRO A 44 14.57 11.07 -15.44
N SER A 45 14.90 9.77 -15.41
CA SER A 45 15.45 9.06 -16.57
C SER A 45 15.39 7.53 -16.43
N GLY A 46 15.36 6.82 -17.55
CA GLY A 46 15.48 5.35 -17.58
C GLY A 46 14.23 4.59 -17.11
N PRO A 47 14.29 3.25 -17.09
CA PRO A 47 13.13 2.42 -16.77
C PRO A 47 12.80 2.41 -15.28
N ALA A 48 11.50 2.30 -14.96
CA ALA A 48 10.96 2.37 -13.60
C ALA A 48 11.66 1.43 -12.60
N TYR A 49 11.98 0.20 -13.00
CA TYR A 49 12.58 -0.80 -12.11
C TYR A 49 13.92 -0.35 -11.50
N LYS A 50 14.66 0.57 -12.13
CA LYS A 50 15.95 1.06 -11.62
C LYS A 50 15.83 1.91 -10.36
N TYR A 51 14.63 2.40 -10.04
CA TYR A 51 14.36 3.22 -8.85
C TYR A 51 13.92 2.40 -7.64
N TYR A 52 13.83 1.07 -7.79
CA TYR A 52 13.44 0.17 -6.73
C TYR A 52 14.65 -0.54 -6.15
N THR A 53 14.75 -0.52 -4.83
CA THR A 53 15.76 -1.27 -4.08
C THR A 53 15.10 -2.44 -3.37
N LYS A 54 15.92 -3.43 -2.99
CA LYS A 54 15.45 -4.54 -2.16
C LYS A 54 14.83 -4.04 -0.84
N GLU A 55 15.41 -3.01 -0.22
CA GLU A 55 14.89 -2.40 1.00
C GLU A 55 13.48 -1.80 0.82
N ILE A 56 13.22 -1.13 -0.31
CA ILE A 56 11.87 -0.64 -0.65
C ILE A 56 10.91 -1.81 -0.78
N ALA A 57 11.31 -2.86 -1.50
CA ALA A 57 10.49 -4.05 -1.71
C ALA A 57 10.14 -4.76 -0.39
N ASP A 58 11.14 -5.02 0.46
CA ASP A 58 10.96 -5.73 1.73
C ASP A 58 10.04 -4.94 2.68
N ARG A 59 10.17 -3.61 2.72
CA ARG A 59 9.29 -2.73 3.50
C ARG A 59 7.85 -2.74 2.97
N CYS A 60 7.66 -2.64 1.65
CA CYS A 60 6.33 -2.70 1.04
C CYS A 60 5.65 -4.05 1.31
N LEU A 61 6.39 -5.15 1.22
CA LEU A 61 5.88 -6.49 1.54
C LEU A 61 5.47 -6.59 3.02
N SER A 62 6.27 -6.04 3.93
CA SER A 62 5.93 -6.00 5.36
C SER A 62 4.64 -5.21 5.63
N TYR A 63 4.48 -4.06 4.99
CA TYR A 63 3.30 -3.20 5.08
C TYR A 63 2.05 -3.89 4.54
N ALA A 64 2.11 -4.40 3.30
CA ALA A 64 1.01 -5.15 2.69
C ALA A 64 0.63 -6.38 3.53
N GLY A 65 1.62 -7.14 4.00
CA GLY A 65 1.39 -8.30 4.86
C GLY A 65 0.73 -7.95 6.19
N SER A 66 1.04 -6.80 6.78
CA SER A 66 0.40 -6.34 8.02
C SER A 66 -1.08 -6.00 7.82
N ILE A 67 -1.39 -5.33 6.71
CA ILE A 67 -2.78 -5.04 6.32
C ILE A 67 -3.56 -6.33 6.10
N LEU A 68 -3.01 -7.27 5.30
CA LEU A 68 -3.68 -8.54 5.02
C LEU A 68 -3.93 -9.37 6.29
N ARG A 69 -2.97 -9.42 7.22
CA ARG A 69 -3.16 -10.10 8.51
C ARG A 69 -4.30 -9.49 9.33
N GLU A 70 -4.44 -8.16 9.31
CA GLU A 70 -5.57 -7.50 9.98
C GLU A 70 -6.90 -7.86 9.31
N VAL A 71 -6.96 -7.84 7.97
CA VAL A 71 -8.14 -8.27 7.21
C VAL A 71 -8.53 -9.72 7.54
N GLU A 72 -7.56 -10.64 7.53
CA GLU A 72 -7.80 -12.03 7.92
C GLU A 72 -8.32 -12.16 9.35
N ARG A 73 -7.75 -11.41 10.30
CA ARG A 73 -8.21 -11.40 11.70
C ARG A 73 -9.65 -10.89 11.81
N PHE A 74 -10.01 -9.89 11.01
CA PHE A 74 -11.36 -9.34 10.99
C PHE A 74 -12.37 -10.33 10.41
N LEU A 75 -12.04 -11.00 9.29
CA LEU A 75 -12.93 -11.94 8.59
C LEU A 75 -13.11 -13.29 9.31
N ARG A 76 -12.18 -13.68 10.18
CA ARG A 76 -12.24 -14.93 10.97
C ARG A 76 -13.05 -14.79 12.27
N ARG A 77 -13.53 -13.59 12.59
CA ARG A 77 -14.49 -13.35 13.68
C ARG A 77 -15.90 -13.63 13.21
#